data_AF-A0A7S0JDH9-F1
#
_entry.id   AF-A0A7S0JDH9-F1
#
_cell.length_a   1.000
_cell.length_b   1.000
_cell.length_c   1.000
_cell.angle_alpha   90.00
_cell.angle_beta   90.00
_cell.angle_gamma   90.00
#
_symmetry.space_group_name_H-M   'P 1'
#
loop_
_entity.id
_entity.type
_entity.pdbx_description
1 polymer ?
#
loop_
_entity_poly.entity_id
_entity_poly.type
_entity_poly.pdbx_seq_one_letter_code
_entity_poly.pdbx_strand_id
1 'polypeptide(L)'
;SNTGRDRCTDETVGNYKHGVAYAVQRLSAGAPHAAIYVDAAHGGWMGFEHNAAAFVALMAEMDVLHQIRGFSTNVANYQTLGLDTLCPRRAFDGTARQVHGAAGGLAAWCKRDGAGSECCANDPCELLGVGSGGATELSYVQTLRRHFMRATGWAPYFVIDTGRNGAAHEPRAKCESWCNVRGAGAGAVPTLNTHLP
;
A
#
# COMPACT_ATOMS: atom_id res chain seq x y z
N SER A 1 7.05 -11.31 -5.80
CA SER A 1 7.38 -11.84 -4.46
C SER A 1 8.89 -11.97 -4.31
N ASN A 2 9.42 -11.84 -3.10
CA ASN A 2 10.80 -12.22 -2.76
C ASN A 2 10.93 -13.67 -2.28
N THR A 3 9.83 -14.43 -2.19
CA THR A 3 9.85 -15.88 -1.90
C THR A 3 10.85 -16.59 -2.80
N GLY A 4 11.68 -17.45 -2.20
CA GLY A 4 12.71 -18.20 -2.91
C GLY A 4 14.02 -17.45 -3.17
N ARG A 5 14.14 -16.17 -2.77
CA ARG A 5 15.43 -15.46 -2.73
C ARG A 5 16.13 -15.70 -1.41
N ASP A 6 17.44 -15.97 -1.43
CA ASP A 6 18.39 -16.19 -0.33
C ASP A 6 17.83 -16.61 1.03
N ARG A 7 17.15 -15.70 1.74
CA ARG A 7 16.63 -15.92 3.10
C ARG A 7 15.10 -15.87 3.22
N CYS A 8 14.37 -15.64 2.14
CA CYS A 8 12.92 -15.75 2.07
C CYS A 8 12.51 -17.18 1.68
N THR A 9 12.99 -18.15 2.46
CA THR A 9 12.70 -19.58 2.30
C THR A 9 11.29 -19.93 2.78
N ASP A 10 10.79 -21.11 2.44
CA ASP A 10 9.48 -21.60 2.93
C ASP A 10 9.43 -21.65 4.46
N GLU A 11 10.54 -22.01 5.11
CA GLU A 11 10.69 -21.96 6.56
C GLU A 11 10.50 -20.53 7.09
N THR A 12 11.18 -19.55 6.48
CA THR A 12 11.05 -18.15 6.90
C THR A 12 9.65 -17.62 6.65
N VAL A 13 9.01 -18.00 5.54
CA VAL A 13 7.61 -17.66 5.26
C VAL A 13 6.69 -18.24 6.34
N GLY A 14 6.86 -19.51 6.71
CA GLY A 14 6.09 -20.14 7.78
C GLY A 14 6.30 -19.47 9.14
N ASN A 15 7.56 -19.14 9.48
CA ASN A 15 7.90 -18.46 10.72
C ASN A 15 7.32 -17.04 10.79
N TYR A 16 7.30 -16.31 9.67
CA TYR A 16 6.71 -14.98 9.62
C TYR A 16 5.19 -15.03 9.80
N LYS A 17 4.50 -15.97 9.14
CA LYS A 17 3.06 -16.17 9.33
C LYS A 17 2.71 -16.48 10.78
N HIS A 18 3.41 -17.44 11.40
CA HIS A 18 3.18 -17.80 12.80
C HIS A 18 3.53 -16.66 13.76
N GLY A 19 4.66 -15.98 13.56
CA GLY A 19 5.11 -14.90 14.42
C GLY A 19 4.17 -13.70 14.40
N VAL A 20 3.68 -13.30 13.23
CA VAL A 20 2.70 -12.21 13.08
C VAL A 20 1.37 -12.59 13.72
N ALA A 21 0.84 -13.78 13.43
CA ALA A 21 -0.41 -14.25 14.02
C ALA A 21 -0.33 -14.31 15.55
N TYR A 22 0.77 -14.86 16.09
CA TYR A 22 1.03 -14.90 17.52
C TYR A 22 1.09 -13.51 18.14
N ALA A 23 1.86 -12.59 17.55
CA ALA A 23 1.99 -11.23 18.07
C ALA A 23 0.64 -10.50 18.11
N VAL A 24 -0.14 -10.57 17.01
CA VAL A 24 -1.49 -9.98 16.96
C VAL A 24 -2.38 -10.58 18.03
N GLN A 25 -2.41 -11.91 18.18
CA GLN A 25 -3.26 -12.59 19.15
C GLN A 25 -2.91 -12.19 20.59
N ARG A 26 -1.61 -12.15 20.93
CA ARG A 26 -1.15 -11.79 22.28
C ARG A 26 -1.38 -10.32 22.59
N LEU A 27 -1.17 -9.42 21.64
CA LEU A 27 -1.43 -7.99 21.82
C LEU A 27 -2.93 -7.72 21.96
N SER A 28 -3.75 -8.32 21.10
CA SER A 28 -5.21 -8.18 21.15
C SER A 28 -5.79 -8.68 22.48
N ALA A 29 -5.32 -9.83 22.96
CA ALA A 29 -5.77 -10.38 24.24
C ALA A 29 -5.22 -9.62 25.46
N GLY A 30 -3.95 -9.18 25.41
CA GLY A 30 -3.27 -8.55 26.55
C GLY A 30 -3.51 -7.04 26.68
N ALA A 31 -3.88 -6.37 25.59
CA ALA A 31 -4.12 -4.94 25.54
C ALA A 31 -5.37 -4.64 24.69
N PRO A 32 -6.59 -4.93 25.20
CA PRO A 32 -7.83 -4.85 24.42
C PRO A 32 -8.20 -3.43 23.95
N HIS A 33 -7.53 -2.40 24.48
CA HIS A 33 -7.69 -1.00 24.06
C HIS A 33 -6.63 -0.53 23.07
N ALA A 34 -5.62 -1.35 22.75
CA ALA A 34 -4.59 -0.99 21.79
C ALA A 34 -5.10 -1.20 20.37
N ALA A 35 -4.97 -0.17 19.52
CA ALA A 35 -5.22 -0.32 18.09
C ALA A 35 -4.01 -0.95 17.41
N ILE A 36 -4.20 -2.11 16.78
CA ILE A 36 -3.14 -2.84 16.09
C ILE A 36 -3.17 -2.51 14.60
N TYR A 37 -2.01 -2.11 14.07
CA TYR A 37 -1.79 -1.89 12.64
C TYR A 37 -0.63 -2.77 12.17
N VAL A 38 -0.87 -3.59 11.16
CA VAL A 38 0.16 -4.46 10.57
C VAL A 38 0.81 -3.74 9.40
N ASP A 39 2.13 -3.84 9.27
CA ASP A 39 2.83 -3.21 8.14
C ASP A 39 2.42 -3.83 6.80
N ALA A 40 2.11 -2.96 5.83
CA ALA A 40 1.78 -3.32 4.47
C ALA A 40 2.75 -2.67 3.47
N ALA A 41 4.02 -2.52 3.83
CA ALA A 41 5.07 -1.95 2.98
C ALA A 41 4.71 -0.56 2.41
N HIS A 42 4.87 -0.36 1.10
CA HIS A 42 4.62 0.92 0.42
C HIS A 42 4.20 0.69 -1.04
N GLY A 43 3.63 1.72 -1.67
CA GLY A 43 3.06 1.67 -3.03
C GLY A 43 4.05 1.26 -4.11
N GLY A 44 5.30 1.69 -3.99
CA GLY A 44 6.38 1.33 -4.93
C GLY A 44 6.70 -0.16 -5.00
N TRP A 45 6.34 -0.93 -3.97
CA TRP A 45 6.57 -2.37 -3.95
C TRP A 45 5.26 -3.14 -4.17
N MET A 46 4.23 -2.81 -3.38
CA MET A 46 3.00 -3.60 -3.29
C MET A 46 1.82 -3.01 -4.07
N GLY A 47 2.03 -1.91 -4.81
CA GLY A 47 0.98 -1.21 -5.57
C GLY A 47 0.49 -1.91 -6.84
N PHE A 48 1.12 -3.01 -7.25
CA PHE A 48 0.61 -3.84 -8.33
C PHE A 48 -0.63 -4.61 -7.87
N GLU A 49 -1.64 -4.67 -8.73
CA GLU A 49 -2.92 -5.32 -8.46
C GLU A 49 -2.78 -6.77 -7.94
N HIS A 50 -1.88 -7.56 -8.54
CA HIS A 50 -1.63 -8.94 -8.12
C HIS A 50 -0.90 -9.05 -6.78
N ASN A 51 0.02 -8.11 -6.48
CA ASN A 51 0.72 -8.07 -5.19
C ASN A 51 -0.25 -7.68 -4.06
N ALA A 52 -1.09 -6.67 -4.30
CA ALA A 52 -2.13 -6.26 -3.37
C ALA A 52 -3.13 -7.40 -3.08
N ALA A 53 -3.60 -8.11 -4.12
CA ALA A 53 -4.47 -9.26 -3.95
C ALA A 53 -3.79 -10.41 -3.16
N ALA A 54 -2.52 -10.70 -3.45
CA ALA A 54 -1.76 -11.72 -2.73
C ALA A 54 -1.56 -11.37 -1.25
N PHE A 55 -1.34 -10.09 -0.93
CA PHE A 55 -1.26 -9.60 0.44
C PHE A 55 -2.58 -9.78 1.19
N VAL A 56 -3.72 -9.44 0.57
CA VAL A 56 -5.04 -9.65 1.17
C VAL A 56 -5.29 -11.13 1.47
N ALA A 57 -4.97 -12.02 0.53
CA ALA A 57 -5.09 -13.46 0.74
C ALA A 57 -4.22 -13.96 1.91
N LEU A 58 -2.98 -13.48 1.99
CA LEU A 58 -2.06 -13.82 3.09
C LEU A 58 -2.59 -13.35 4.46
N MET A 59 -3.10 -12.13 4.55
CA MET A 59 -3.65 -11.60 5.80
C MET A 59 -4.93 -12.31 6.22
N ALA A 60 -5.77 -12.72 5.27
CA ALA A 60 -6.96 -13.54 5.53
C ALA A 60 -6.59 -14.96 5.97
N GLU A 61 -5.58 -15.59 5.36
CA GLU A 61 -5.08 -16.92 5.72
C GLU A 61 -4.61 -16.98 7.18
N MET A 62 -3.98 -15.91 7.70
CA MET A 62 -3.52 -15.85 9.08
C MET A 62 -4.63 -15.65 10.12
N ASP A 63 -5.88 -15.42 9.69
CA ASP A 63 -7.04 -15.15 10.55
C ASP A 63 -6.80 -14.04 11.62
N VAL A 64 -6.14 -12.97 11.21
CA VAL A 64 -5.83 -11.83 12.09
C VAL A 64 -6.73 -10.61 11.84
N LEU A 65 -7.51 -10.60 10.76
CA LEU A 65 -8.25 -9.42 10.31
C LEU A 65 -9.24 -8.89 11.36
N HIS A 66 -9.86 -9.79 12.12
CA HIS A 66 -10.81 -9.45 13.18
C HIS A 66 -10.15 -8.86 14.45
N GLN A 67 -8.82 -8.92 14.54
CA GLN A 67 -8.04 -8.48 15.71
C GLN A 67 -7.24 -7.21 15.44
N ILE A 68 -7.22 -6.72 14.19
CA ILE A 68 -6.47 -5.53 13.79
C ILE A 68 -7.43 -4.43 13.37
N ARG A 69 -7.00 -3.17 13.55
CA ARG A 69 -7.75 -2.01 13.07
C ARG A 69 -7.46 -1.71 11.60
N GLY A 70 -6.28 -2.08 11.13
CA GLY A 70 -5.84 -1.75 9.79
C GLY A 70 -4.36 -1.99 9.54
N PHE A 71 -3.79 -1.19 8.65
CA PHE A 71 -2.40 -1.33 8.21
C PHE A 71 -1.60 -0.04 8.31
N SER A 72 -0.30 -0.17 8.56
CA SER A 72 0.65 0.93 8.35
C SER A 72 1.29 0.82 6.97
N THR A 73 1.54 1.94 6.31
CA THR A 73 2.30 1.98 5.05
C THR A 73 3.39 3.03 5.09
N ASN A 74 4.34 2.92 4.16
CA ASN A 74 5.49 3.80 4.00
C ASN A 74 6.45 3.83 5.19
N VAL A 75 6.28 2.93 6.18
CA VAL A 75 7.09 2.92 7.40
C VAL A 75 8.57 2.89 7.05
N ALA A 76 9.29 3.91 7.49
CA ALA A 76 10.70 4.10 7.18
C ALA A 76 11.04 4.08 5.66
N ASN A 77 10.12 4.56 4.82
CA ASN A 77 10.33 4.73 3.38
C ASN A 77 10.13 6.20 2.95
N TYR A 78 10.08 6.45 1.65
CA TYR A 78 10.11 7.78 1.03
C TYR A 78 9.08 7.91 -0.10
N GLN A 79 8.13 6.96 -0.23
CA GLN A 79 7.13 7.06 -1.29
C GLN A 79 6.24 8.27 -1.02
N THR A 80 6.08 9.09 -2.05
CA THR A 80 5.33 10.35 -1.94
C THR A 80 3.90 10.11 -1.49
N LEU A 81 3.38 11.01 -0.64
CA LEU A 81 2.00 10.93 -0.16
C LEU A 81 0.99 11.05 -1.31
N GLY A 82 1.27 11.93 -2.28
CA GLY A 82 0.33 12.35 -3.32
C GLY A 82 0.14 13.87 -3.27
N LEU A 83 -0.85 14.36 -4.00
CA LEU A 83 -1.25 15.78 -3.98
C LEU A 83 -2.35 16.05 -2.94
N ASP A 84 -2.36 15.31 -1.82
CA ASP A 84 -3.39 15.39 -0.76
C ASP A 84 -4.84 15.25 -1.28
N THR A 85 -5.01 14.60 -2.43
CA THR A 85 -6.31 14.33 -3.06
C THR A 85 -6.50 12.83 -3.25
N LEU A 86 -7.65 12.31 -2.82
CA LEU A 86 -8.04 10.92 -3.10
C LEU A 86 -8.43 10.72 -4.56
N CYS A 87 -8.24 9.50 -5.04
CA CYS A 87 -8.62 9.15 -6.39
C CYS A 87 -10.10 8.83 -6.46
N PRO A 88 -10.78 9.24 -7.55
CA PRO A 88 -12.20 8.97 -7.67
C PRO A 88 -12.42 7.46 -7.74
N ARG A 89 -13.51 6.95 -7.15
CA ARG A 89 -13.79 5.49 -7.10
C ARG A 89 -13.66 4.79 -8.46
N ARG A 90 -14.11 5.46 -9.53
CA ARG A 90 -13.99 5.02 -10.93
C ARG A 90 -12.57 4.69 -11.37
N ALA A 91 -11.56 5.30 -10.74
CA ALA A 91 -10.15 5.00 -11.00
C ALA A 91 -9.79 3.54 -10.66
N PHE A 92 -10.58 2.91 -9.80
CA PHE A 92 -10.35 1.54 -9.34
C PHE A 92 -11.41 0.53 -9.81
N ASP A 93 -12.49 1.00 -10.46
CA ASP A 93 -13.66 0.18 -10.83
C ASP A 93 -13.42 -0.74 -12.03
N GLY A 94 -12.40 -0.46 -12.85
CA GLY A 94 -12.08 -1.20 -14.07
C GLY A 94 -11.49 -2.62 -13.89
N THR A 95 -11.41 -3.17 -12.68
CA THR A 95 -10.86 -4.51 -12.44
C THR A 95 -11.82 -5.66 -12.72
N ALA A 96 -13.11 -5.39 -12.99
CA ALA A 96 -14.10 -6.43 -13.30
C ALA A 96 -14.02 -6.93 -14.76
N ARG A 97 -13.30 -6.23 -15.65
CA ARG A 97 -13.16 -6.64 -17.06
C ARG A 97 -11.67 -6.76 -17.37
N GLN A 98 -11.13 -7.98 -17.30
CA GLN A 98 -9.88 -8.29 -18.00
C GLN A 98 -10.13 -8.12 -19.50
N VAL A 99 -9.84 -6.94 -20.03
CA VAL A 99 -9.83 -6.69 -21.47
C VAL A 99 -8.36 -6.75 -21.89
N HIS A 100 -7.98 -7.83 -22.58
CA HIS A 100 -6.66 -8.01 -23.21
C HIS A 100 -5.44 -8.04 -22.28
N GLY A 101 -5.52 -8.72 -21.12
CA GLY A 101 -4.34 -8.97 -20.28
C GLY A 101 -3.74 -7.72 -19.61
N ALA A 102 -4.37 -6.55 -19.72
CA ALA A 102 -4.03 -5.37 -18.94
C ALA A 102 -4.70 -5.46 -17.56
N ALA A 103 -3.91 -5.47 -16.49
CA ALA A 103 -4.41 -5.37 -15.13
C ALA A 103 -5.27 -4.11 -15.00
N GLY A 104 -6.49 -4.23 -14.47
CA GLY A 104 -7.35 -3.09 -14.18
C GLY A 104 -6.76 -2.18 -13.08
N GLY A 105 -7.57 -1.31 -12.50
CA GLY A 105 -7.14 -0.43 -11.42
C GLY A 105 -6.52 0.89 -11.89
N LEU A 106 -5.84 1.57 -10.97
CA LEU A 106 -5.46 2.97 -11.16
C LEU A 106 -4.56 3.19 -12.36
N ALA A 107 -3.51 2.37 -12.55
CA ALA A 107 -2.58 2.53 -13.68
C ALA A 107 -3.31 2.44 -15.03
N ALA A 108 -4.21 1.46 -15.18
CA ALA A 108 -5.01 1.31 -16.39
C ALA A 108 -6.00 2.46 -16.58
N TRP A 109 -6.60 2.98 -15.49
CA TRP A 109 -7.46 4.16 -15.56
C TRP A 109 -6.67 5.40 -15.96
N CYS A 110 -5.51 5.65 -15.36
CA CYS A 110 -4.63 6.77 -15.71
C CYS A 110 -4.24 6.76 -17.18
N LYS A 111 -3.99 5.57 -17.75
CA LYS A 111 -3.64 5.40 -19.17
C LYS A 111 -4.80 5.70 -20.13
N ARG A 112 -6.05 5.40 -19.75
CA ARG A 112 -7.22 5.52 -20.65
C ARG A 112 -8.00 6.82 -20.46
N ASP A 113 -8.29 7.14 -19.20
CA ASP A 113 -9.37 8.04 -18.80
C ASP A 113 -8.90 9.12 -17.83
N GLY A 114 -7.77 8.90 -17.13
CA GLY A 114 -7.28 9.72 -16.03
C GLY A 114 -6.19 10.72 -16.39
N ALA A 115 -5.86 10.85 -17.68
CA ALA A 115 -4.85 11.81 -18.15
C ALA A 115 -5.19 13.23 -17.68
N GLY A 116 -4.25 13.87 -16.97
CA GLY A 116 -4.44 15.21 -16.39
C GLY A 116 -5.16 15.26 -15.04
N SER A 117 -5.57 14.12 -14.46
CA SER A 117 -6.07 14.10 -13.08
C SER A 117 -4.92 14.19 -12.07
N GLU A 118 -5.18 14.81 -10.91
CA GLU A 118 -4.20 14.92 -9.81
C GLU A 118 -3.66 13.55 -9.37
N CYS A 119 -4.50 12.52 -9.43
CA CYS A 119 -4.12 11.13 -9.10
C CYS A 119 -3.12 10.48 -10.04
N CYS A 120 -3.03 10.97 -11.27
CA CYS A 120 -2.09 10.47 -12.27
C CYS A 120 -0.90 11.42 -12.46
N ALA A 121 -0.93 12.58 -11.81
CA ALA A 121 0.06 13.64 -12.00
C ALA A 121 1.33 13.43 -11.15
N ASN A 122 1.21 12.81 -9.98
CA ASN A 122 2.34 12.56 -9.07
C ASN A 122 2.80 11.10 -9.18
N ASP A 123 3.79 10.86 -10.04
CA ASP A 123 4.40 9.54 -10.26
C ASP A 123 5.93 9.63 -10.43
N PRO A 124 6.68 9.99 -9.37
CA PRO A 124 8.13 10.23 -9.45
C PRO A 124 8.93 8.97 -9.76
N CYS A 125 8.28 7.81 -9.75
CA CYS A 125 8.88 6.50 -9.97
C CYS A 125 8.35 5.83 -11.24
N GLU A 126 7.58 6.53 -12.07
CA GLU A 126 7.00 6.04 -13.33
C GLU A 126 6.23 4.71 -13.19
N LEU A 127 5.63 4.50 -12.02
CA LEU A 127 4.96 3.26 -11.63
C LEU A 127 3.66 3.05 -12.40
N LEU A 128 2.96 4.12 -12.78
CA LEU A 128 1.75 4.03 -13.60
C LEU A 128 2.09 3.47 -14.99
N GLY A 129 3.24 3.87 -15.55
CA GLY A 129 3.71 3.42 -16.87
C GLY A 129 3.98 1.92 -16.93
N VAL A 130 4.43 1.32 -15.82
CA VAL A 130 4.68 -0.12 -15.69
C VAL A 130 3.50 -0.90 -15.11
N GLY A 131 2.34 -0.26 -14.93
CA GLY A 131 1.10 -0.93 -14.53
C GLY A 131 0.89 -1.06 -13.01
N SER A 132 1.63 -0.34 -12.18
CA SER A 132 1.41 -0.28 -10.74
C SER A 132 0.52 0.90 -10.36
N GLY A 133 -0.51 0.67 -9.53
CA GLY A 133 -1.34 1.72 -8.96
C GLY A 133 -0.73 2.41 -7.74
N GLY A 134 0.50 2.06 -7.36
CA GLY A 134 1.19 2.55 -6.17
C GLY A 134 2.10 3.76 -6.39
N ALA A 135 1.79 4.61 -7.38
CA ALA A 135 2.53 5.86 -7.66
C ALA A 135 2.69 6.75 -6.41
N THR A 136 1.65 6.77 -5.57
CA THR A 136 1.61 7.51 -4.30
C THR A 136 1.12 6.59 -3.18
N GLU A 137 1.37 6.96 -1.93
CA GLU A 137 0.83 6.22 -0.79
C GLU A 137 -0.70 6.34 -0.71
N LEU A 138 -1.28 7.50 -1.03
CA LEU A 138 -2.74 7.65 -1.08
C LEU A 138 -3.38 6.73 -2.13
N SER A 139 -2.79 6.60 -3.33
CA SER A 139 -3.31 5.67 -4.33
C SER A 139 -3.13 4.20 -3.93
N TYR A 140 -2.03 3.90 -3.24
CA TYR A 140 -1.75 2.56 -2.74
C TYR A 140 -2.75 2.11 -1.67
N VAL A 141 -3.02 2.92 -0.64
CA VAL A 141 -3.97 2.56 0.41
C VAL A 141 -5.39 2.42 -0.13
N GLN A 142 -5.79 3.22 -1.13
CA GLN A 142 -7.08 3.06 -1.83
C GLN A 142 -7.16 1.73 -2.58
N THR A 143 -6.06 1.33 -3.24
CA THR A 143 -5.96 0.04 -3.94
C THR A 143 -6.10 -1.12 -2.94
N LEU A 144 -5.37 -1.10 -1.82
CA LEU A 144 -5.48 -2.12 -0.77
C LEU A 144 -6.88 -2.16 -0.16
N ARG A 145 -7.43 -1.00 0.23
CA ARG A 145 -8.78 -0.91 0.83
C ARG A 145 -9.82 -1.56 -0.06
N ARG A 146 -9.76 -1.33 -1.38
CA ARG A 146 -10.67 -1.96 -2.34
C ARG A 146 -10.49 -3.47 -2.39
N HIS A 147 -9.25 -3.98 -2.38
CA HIS A 147 -9.01 -5.42 -2.38
C HIS A 147 -9.54 -6.11 -1.12
N PHE A 148 -9.30 -5.53 0.06
CA PHE A 148 -9.89 -6.03 1.31
C PHE A 148 -11.42 -6.03 1.25
N MET A 149 -12.03 -4.92 0.82
CA MET A 149 -13.48 -4.83 0.69
C MET A 149 -14.05 -5.89 -0.26
N ARG A 150 -13.40 -6.14 -1.40
CA ARG A 150 -13.85 -7.14 -2.38
C ARG A 150 -13.70 -8.57 -1.89
N ALA A 151 -12.59 -8.88 -1.22
CA ALA A 151 -12.28 -10.24 -0.79
C ALA A 151 -12.95 -10.63 0.53
N THR A 152 -13.17 -9.65 1.42
CA THR A 152 -13.55 -9.93 2.83
C THR A 152 -14.77 -9.12 3.30
N GLY A 153 -15.23 -8.13 2.53
CA GLY A 153 -16.27 -7.19 2.97
C GLY A 153 -15.81 -6.18 4.02
N TRP A 154 -14.56 -6.25 4.49
CA TRP A 154 -14.00 -5.37 5.51
C TRP A 154 -13.20 -4.20 4.90
N ALA A 155 -13.39 -3.00 5.45
CA ALA A 155 -12.67 -1.79 5.09
C ALA A 155 -11.62 -1.47 6.17
N PRO A 156 -10.33 -1.80 5.96
CA PRO A 156 -9.28 -1.42 6.89
C PRO A 156 -9.09 0.10 6.99
N TYR A 157 -8.63 0.55 8.16
CA TYR A 157 -8.01 1.87 8.33
C TYR A 157 -6.53 1.82 7.96
N PHE A 158 -5.95 2.99 7.68
CA PHE A 158 -4.52 3.09 7.34
C PHE A 158 -3.84 4.17 8.15
N VAL A 159 -2.59 3.93 8.50
CA VAL A 159 -1.63 4.94 8.98
C VAL A 159 -0.53 5.03 7.94
N ILE A 160 -0.30 6.21 7.38
CA ILE A 160 0.78 6.43 6.40
C ILE A 160 1.91 7.15 7.14
N ASP A 161 3.11 6.58 7.11
CA ASP A 161 4.31 7.26 7.61
C ASP A 161 4.71 8.37 6.62
N THR A 162 4.56 9.62 7.07
CA THR A 162 4.90 10.83 6.31
C THR A 162 6.20 11.47 6.77
N GLY A 163 6.98 10.80 7.63
CA GLY A 163 8.14 11.41 8.29
C GLY A 163 9.23 11.88 7.32
N ARG A 164 9.36 11.27 6.13
CA ARG A 164 10.45 11.53 5.17
C ARG A 164 10.01 11.55 3.70
N ASN A 165 8.73 11.74 3.40
CA ASN A 165 8.20 11.67 2.05
C ASN A 165 7.76 13.02 1.44
N GLY A 166 8.27 14.13 1.96
CA GLY A 166 7.89 15.48 1.49
C GLY A 166 8.61 15.98 0.25
N ALA A 167 9.72 15.35 -0.15
CA ALA A 167 10.49 15.75 -1.33
C ALA A 167 9.93 15.13 -2.63
N ALA A 168 8.62 15.27 -2.87
CA ALA A 168 7.93 14.64 -4.00
C ALA A 168 8.48 15.06 -5.38
N HIS A 169 9.12 16.24 -5.46
CA HIS A 169 9.67 16.81 -6.69
C HIS A 169 11.14 16.50 -6.95
N GLU A 170 11.84 15.89 -5.99
CA GLU A 170 13.20 15.38 -6.19
C GLU A 170 13.13 13.85 -6.32
N PRO A 171 13.03 13.31 -7.55
CA PRO A 171 12.94 11.88 -7.73
C PRO A 171 14.18 11.22 -7.15
N ARG A 172 13.94 10.16 -6.38
CA ARG A 172 15.01 9.28 -5.92
C ARG A 172 15.77 8.80 -7.15
N ALA A 173 17.10 8.75 -7.07
CA ALA A 173 17.92 8.17 -8.14
C ALA A 173 17.46 6.73 -8.50
N LYS A 174 16.92 6.01 -7.51
CA LYS A 174 16.37 4.66 -7.61
C LYS A 174 15.19 4.51 -6.66
N CYS A 175 14.02 4.11 -7.15
CA CYS A 175 12.81 4.01 -6.33
C CYS A 175 12.78 2.81 -5.37
N GLU A 176 13.70 1.88 -5.54
CA GLU A 176 13.99 0.81 -4.60
C GLU A 176 14.93 1.23 -3.46
N SER A 177 15.53 2.42 -3.53
CA SER A 177 16.42 2.92 -2.48
C SER A 177 15.63 3.35 -1.25
N TRP A 178 15.96 2.71 -0.12
CA TRP A 178 15.34 2.92 1.19
C TRP A 178 16.36 3.34 2.27
N CYS A 179 17.66 3.20 2.01
CA CYS A 179 18.69 3.57 2.96
C CYS A 179 19.18 5.00 2.69
N ASN A 180 18.95 5.90 3.66
CA ASN A 180 19.52 7.26 3.70
C ASN A 180 19.46 8.01 2.35
N VAL A 181 18.26 8.10 1.78
CA VAL A 181 18.03 8.76 0.49
C VAL A 181 18.43 10.23 0.60
N ARG A 182 19.40 10.65 -0.22
CA ARG A 182 19.83 12.05 -0.32
C ARG A 182 18.72 12.89 -0.96
N GLY A 183 18.49 14.09 -0.43
CA GLY A 183 17.43 14.98 -0.91
C GLY A 183 16.04 14.68 -0.33
N ALA A 184 15.90 13.60 0.46
CA ALA A 184 14.66 13.36 1.18
C ALA A 184 14.34 14.50 2.16
N GLY A 185 13.06 14.87 2.22
CA GLY A 185 12.54 15.94 3.07
C GLY A 185 11.42 15.45 3.97
N ALA A 186 11.19 16.16 5.08
CA ALA A 186 10.06 15.91 5.96
C ALA A 186 8.74 16.07 5.18
N GLY A 187 7.83 15.11 5.33
CA GLY A 187 6.49 15.18 4.72
C GLY A 187 5.48 15.89 5.62
N ALA A 188 4.21 15.54 5.45
CA ALA A 188 3.12 16.09 6.24
C ALA A 188 3.34 15.83 7.74
N VAL A 189 2.99 16.81 8.57
CA VAL A 189 2.96 16.64 10.03
C VAL A 189 1.95 15.56 10.42
N PRO A 190 2.16 14.85 11.54
CA PRO A 190 1.18 13.88 12.03
C PRO A 190 -0.22 14.50 12.13
N THR A 191 -1.21 13.83 11.55
CA THR A 191 -2.58 14.35 11.42
C THR A 191 -3.62 13.24 11.55
N LEU A 192 -4.83 13.62 11.95
CA LEU A 192 -6.02 12.76 11.92
C LEU A 192 -6.82 12.95 10.63
N ASN A 193 -6.44 13.90 9.77
CA ASN A 193 -7.06 14.09 8.47
C ASN A 193 -6.69 12.91 7.57
N THR A 194 -7.68 12.07 7.25
CA THR A 194 -7.50 10.89 6.41
C THR A 194 -7.80 11.14 4.94
N HIS A 195 -8.10 12.40 4.57
CA HIS A 195 -8.62 12.80 3.25
C HIS A 195 -9.94 12.11 2.86
N LEU A 196 -10.51 11.29 3.75
CA LEU A 196 -11.87 10.78 3.68
C LEU A 196 -12.79 11.79 4.39
N PRO A 197 -13.93 12.17 3.80
CA PRO A 197 -14.95 12.95 4.49
C PRO A 197 -15.56 12.19 5.68
#